data_AF-A0A6B3FWD9-F1
#
_entry.id   AF-A0A6B3FWD9-F1
#
_cell.length_a   1.000
_cell.length_b   1.000
_cell.length_c   1.000
_cell.angle_alpha   90.00
_cell.angle_beta   90.00
_cell.angle_gamma   90.00
#
_symmetry.space_group_name_H-M   'P 1'
#
loop_
_entity.id
_entity.type
_entity.pdbx_description
1 polymer ?
#
loop_
_entity_poly.entity_id
_entity_poly.type
_entity_poly.pdbx_seq_one_letter_code
_entity_poly.pdbx_strand_id
1 'polypeptide(L)'
;MSHTEATGQWKEALEQTQGELKGLRGETRQGLRLQTEANADLRAIREGVAELSAVVPLLRALAERDRATQPEAASGAGGTKAVHRADGRDAFAHGGNEQHPEAGGISRGDDMADLDGGERPPHHDDLKAAIWAVYRGDGPQAAAPAAPHPCGPGRSGQAGLGPEGEHGLLLLRAAGLASAELLAHRDTWEWFADLAVGHQHFRHPFQVEETKDGRVRTSLSGRSLVAALIGLWERIEKAPVNTVDWAMATAYYQRVAGRLVNLTSQGGVIRIILDDGADDAAED
;
A
#
# COMPACT_ATOMS: atom_id res chain seq x y z
N MET A 1 -38.20 -45.06 -37.66
CA MET A 1 -38.32 -44.94 -36.19
C MET A 1 -39.79 -44.91 -35.86
N SER A 2 -40.28 -45.95 -35.18
CA SER A 2 -41.68 -46.04 -34.78
C SER A 2 -41.95 -45.07 -33.62
N HIS A 3 -43.17 -44.54 -33.52
CA HIS A 3 -43.53 -43.55 -32.49
C HIS A 3 -43.25 -44.04 -31.07
N THR A 4 -43.32 -45.35 -30.85
CA THR A 4 -43.01 -46.05 -29.59
C THR A 4 -41.52 -46.06 -29.24
N GLU A 5 -40.62 -46.09 -30.23
CA GLU A 5 -39.17 -46.00 -29.99
C GLU A 5 -38.79 -44.58 -29.57
N ALA A 6 -39.38 -43.57 -30.21
CA ALA A 6 -39.15 -42.18 -29.87
C ALA A 6 -39.61 -41.85 -28.44
N THR A 7 -40.79 -42.34 -28.03
CA THR A 7 -41.29 -42.12 -26.65
C THR A 7 -40.48 -42.86 -25.60
N GLY A 8 -39.93 -44.04 -25.92
CA GLY A 8 -38.98 -44.75 -25.06
C GLY A 8 -37.70 -43.96 -24.80
N GLN A 9 -37.08 -43.44 -25.87
CA GLN A 9 -35.84 -42.64 -25.77
C GLN A 9 -36.04 -41.35 -24.96
N TRP A 10 -37.17 -40.66 -25.12
CA TRP A 10 -37.47 -39.45 -24.34
C TRP A 10 -37.61 -39.73 -22.85
N LYS A 11 -38.21 -40.87 -22.49
CA LYS A 11 -38.38 -41.25 -21.09
C LYS A 11 -37.03 -41.58 -20.43
N GLU A 12 -36.16 -42.30 -21.14
CA GLU A 12 -34.82 -42.63 -20.67
C GLU A 12 -33.96 -41.38 -20.46
N ALA A 13 -33.99 -40.43 -21.40
CA ALA A 13 -33.30 -39.15 -21.27
C ALA A 13 -33.83 -38.31 -20.08
N LEU A 14 -35.14 -38.37 -19.80
CA LEU A 14 -35.73 -37.70 -18.64
C LEU A 14 -35.26 -38.34 -17.32
N GLU A 15 -35.22 -39.67 -17.25
CA GLU A 15 -34.75 -40.38 -16.06
C GLU A 15 -33.26 -40.11 -15.79
N GLN A 16 -32.43 -40.07 -16.84
CA GLN A 16 -31.01 -39.73 -16.73
C GLN A 16 -30.80 -38.30 -16.19
N THR A 17 -31.45 -37.31 -16.79
CA THR A 17 -31.32 -35.89 -16.36
C THR A 17 -31.86 -35.67 -14.93
N GLN A 18 -32.92 -36.38 -14.53
CA GLN A 18 -33.40 -36.36 -13.15
C GLN A 18 -32.40 -36.97 -12.16
N GLY A 19 -31.70 -38.04 -12.57
CA GLY A 19 -30.61 -38.64 -11.80
C GLY A 19 -29.45 -37.67 -11.59
N GLU A 20 -28.98 -37.02 -12.67
CA GLU A 20 -27.91 -36.03 -12.64
C GLU A 20 -28.26 -34.82 -11.76
N LEU A 21 -29.47 -34.25 -11.90
CA LEU A 21 -29.95 -33.17 -11.04
C LEU A 21 -30.03 -33.54 -9.56
N LYS A 22 -30.32 -34.81 -9.25
CA LYS A 22 -30.31 -35.30 -7.86
C LYS A 22 -28.88 -35.44 -7.34
N GLY A 23 -27.94 -35.89 -8.18
CA GLY A 23 -26.51 -35.94 -7.90
C GLY A 23 -25.93 -34.57 -7.57
N LEU A 24 -26.12 -33.60 -8.48
CA LEU A 24 -25.65 -32.21 -8.32
C LEU A 24 -26.22 -31.53 -7.06
N ARG A 25 -27.50 -31.77 -6.73
CA ARG A 25 -28.09 -31.27 -5.46
C ARG A 25 -27.49 -31.96 -4.23
N GLY A 26 -27.05 -33.20 -4.36
CA GLY A 26 -26.31 -33.92 -3.33
C GLY A 26 -24.95 -33.27 -3.08
N GLU A 27 -24.19 -33.04 -4.14
CA GLU A 27 -22.87 -32.39 -4.11
C GLU A 27 -22.96 -30.96 -3.57
N THR A 28 -23.96 -30.19 -3.99
CA THR A 28 -24.18 -28.82 -3.47
C THR A 28 -24.42 -28.82 -1.97
N ARG A 29 -25.22 -29.78 -1.45
CA ARG A 29 -25.45 -29.93 -0.01
C ARG A 29 -24.17 -30.33 0.73
N GLN A 30 -23.33 -31.16 0.12
CA GLN A 30 -22.05 -31.56 0.70
C GLN A 30 -21.06 -30.38 0.73
N GLY A 31 -20.97 -29.62 -0.37
CA GLY A 31 -20.14 -28.41 -0.44
C GLY A 31 -20.55 -27.38 0.61
N LEU A 32 -21.85 -27.15 0.81
CA LEU A 32 -22.33 -26.24 1.86
C LEU A 32 -21.95 -26.73 3.26
N ARG A 33 -22.01 -28.05 3.52
CA ARG A 33 -21.59 -28.62 4.81
C ARG A 33 -20.10 -28.38 5.07
N LEU A 34 -19.25 -28.68 4.09
CA LEU A 34 -17.81 -28.45 4.18
C LEU A 34 -17.51 -26.96 4.40
N GLN A 35 -18.24 -26.07 3.73
CA GLN A 35 -18.10 -24.63 3.93
C GLN A 35 -18.52 -24.19 5.34
N THR A 36 -19.60 -24.74 5.90
CA THR A 36 -20.02 -24.42 7.26
C THR A 36 -19.04 -24.93 8.31
N GLU A 37 -18.46 -26.11 8.08
CA GLU A 37 -17.44 -26.70 8.94
C GLU A 37 -16.14 -25.89 8.91
N ALA A 38 -15.63 -25.59 7.71
CA ALA A 38 -14.44 -24.73 7.56
C ALA A 38 -14.64 -23.34 8.19
N ASN A 39 -15.83 -22.76 8.10
CA ASN A 39 -16.13 -21.49 8.77
C ASN A 39 -16.15 -21.61 10.29
N ALA A 40 -16.58 -22.74 10.84
CA ALA A 40 -16.54 -23.00 12.28
C ALA A 40 -15.09 -23.13 12.76
N ASP A 41 -14.26 -23.88 12.01
CA ASP A 41 -12.84 -24.06 12.32
C ASP A 41 -12.07 -22.73 12.27
N LEU A 42 -12.32 -21.90 11.25
CA LEU A 42 -11.70 -20.56 11.16
C LEU A 42 -12.09 -19.65 12.33
N ARG A 43 -13.33 -19.76 12.83
CA ARG A 43 -13.75 -19.02 14.04
C ARG A 43 -13.01 -19.51 15.27
N ALA A 44 -12.92 -20.83 15.46
CA ALA A 44 -12.19 -21.42 16.58
C ALA A 44 -10.70 -21.01 16.56
N ILE A 45 -10.06 -21.01 15.39
CA ILE A 45 -8.67 -20.53 15.24
C ILE A 45 -8.56 -19.06 15.62
N ARG A 46 -9.48 -18.21 15.15
CA ARG A 46 -9.46 -16.77 15.47
C ARG A 46 -9.65 -16.52 16.97
N GLU A 47 -10.50 -17.29 17.63
CA GLU A 47 -10.68 -17.25 19.09
C GLU A 47 -9.39 -17.65 19.82
N GLY A 48 -8.73 -18.75 19.40
CA GLY A 48 -7.44 -19.14 19.95
C GLY A 48 -6.34 -18.09 19.75
N VAL A 49 -6.29 -17.43 18.59
CA VAL A 49 -5.35 -16.30 18.35
C VAL A 49 -5.66 -15.10 19.26
N ALA A 50 -6.94 -14.81 19.51
CA ALA A 50 -7.32 -13.74 20.43
C ALA A 50 -6.92 -14.06 21.88
N GLU A 51 -7.08 -15.31 22.32
CA GLU A 51 -6.62 -15.77 23.62
C GLU A 51 -5.09 -15.66 23.76
N LEU A 52 -4.33 -16.15 22.77
CA LEU A 52 -2.86 -16.04 22.77
C LEU A 52 -2.39 -14.58 22.77
N SER A 53 -3.05 -13.72 21.98
CA SER A 53 -2.77 -12.28 21.93
C SER A 53 -3.02 -11.60 23.28
N ALA A 54 -4.05 -12.01 24.03
CA ALA A 54 -4.34 -11.48 25.36
C ALA A 54 -3.26 -11.82 26.40
N VAL A 55 -2.49 -12.89 26.19
CA VAL A 55 -1.37 -13.29 27.06
C VAL A 55 -0.11 -12.43 26.83
N VAL A 56 0.09 -11.90 25.62
CA VAL A 56 1.30 -11.13 25.26
C VAL A 56 1.52 -9.89 26.17
N PRO A 57 0.52 -9.05 26.47
CA PRO A 57 0.68 -7.95 27.41
C PRO A 57 1.05 -8.39 28.83
N LEU A 58 0.52 -9.53 29.29
CA LEU A 58 0.82 -10.07 30.63
C LEU A 58 2.28 -10.53 30.71
N LEU A 59 2.77 -11.23 29.68
CA LEU A 59 4.18 -11.63 29.59
C LEU A 59 5.11 -10.42 29.53
N ARG A 60 4.73 -9.37 28.78
CA ARG A 60 5.49 -8.11 28.74
C ARG A 60 5.54 -7.45 30.11
N ALA A 61 4.42 -7.37 30.82
CA ALA A 61 4.38 -6.79 32.17
C ALA A 61 5.23 -7.57 33.18
N LEU A 62 5.26 -8.90 33.09
CA LEU A 62 6.14 -9.75 33.89
C LEU A 62 7.62 -9.50 33.58
N ALA A 63 7.98 -9.41 32.29
CA ALA A 63 9.36 -9.13 31.88
C ALA A 63 9.86 -7.75 32.35
N GLU A 64 9.00 -6.72 32.31
CA GLU A 64 9.34 -5.39 32.85
C GLU A 64 9.51 -5.41 34.38
N ARG A 65 8.71 -6.22 35.09
CA ARG A 65 8.85 -6.40 36.55
C ARG A 65 10.16 -7.09 36.92
N ASP A 66 10.56 -8.12 36.17
CA ASP A 66 11.84 -8.81 36.39
C ASP A 66 13.02 -7.86 36.13
N ARG A 67 12.94 -7.02 35.09
CA ARG A 67 13.95 -6.00 34.81
C ARG A 67 14.06 -4.96 35.93
N ALA A 68 12.94 -4.52 36.49
CA ALA A 68 12.92 -3.58 37.62
C ALA A 68 13.43 -4.17 38.94
N THR A 69 13.47 -5.51 39.06
CA THR A 69 13.90 -6.21 40.28
C THR A 69 15.37 -6.64 40.22
N GLN A 70 16.05 -6.47 39.08
CA GLN A 70 17.50 -6.61 39.01
C GLN A 70 18.18 -5.36 39.61
N PRO A 71 18.90 -5.46 40.74
CA PRO A 71 19.75 -4.36 41.18
C PRO A 71 20.88 -4.19 40.16
N GLU A 72 21.19 -2.96 39.76
CA GLU A 72 22.33 -2.65 38.92
C GLU A 72 23.61 -3.26 39.50
N ALA A 73 24.01 -4.40 38.96
CA ALA A 73 25.38 -4.88 39.06
C ALA A 73 26.18 -4.10 38.01
N ALA A 74 26.93 -3.12 38.51
CA ALA A 74 27.87 -2.29 37.78
C ALA A 74 28.65 -3.10 36.71
N SER A 75 28.48 -2.74 35.44
CA SER A 75 29.41 -3.11 34.38
C SER A 75 30.43 -1.99 34.19
N GLY A 76 31.40 -1.96 35.10
CA GLY A 76 32.67 -1.28 34.88
C GLY A 76 33.52 -2.14 33.96
N ALA A 77 33.57 -1.79 32.68
CA ALA A 77 34.59 -2.31 31.77
C ALA A 77 35.95 -1.69 32.15
N GLY A 78 36.85 -2.52 32.67
CA GLY A 78 38.20 -2.16 33.05
C GLY A 78 39.03 -1.68 31.85
N GLY A 79 39.32 -0.37 31.83
CA GLY A 79 40.42 0.21 31.07
C GLY A 79 41.72 0.10 31.89
N THR A 80 42.71 -0.56 31.32
CA THR A 80 44.03 -0.76 31.92
C THR A 80 44.86 0.53 31.98
N LYS A 81 45.37 0.83 33.18
CA LYS A 81 46.61 1.57 33.52
C LYS A 81 46.81 2.99 32.94
N ALA A 82 46.71 3.98 33.83
CA ALA A 82 47.64 5.12 33.87
C ALA A 82 47.88 5.55 35.33
N VAL A 83 49.14 5.50 35.76
CA VAL A 83 49.65 6.10 37.00
C VAL A 83 50.59 7.23 36.60
N HIS A 84 50.61 8.28 37.42
CA HIS A 84 51.47 9.48 37.47
C HIS A 84 50.80 10.77 36.95
N ARG A 85 51.03 11.94 37.53
CA ARG A 85 51.38 12.44 38.87
C ARG A 85 51.30 13.97 38.74
N ALA A 86 50.67 14.62 39.71
CA ALA A 86 50.85 16.00 40.21
C ALA A 86 51.06 17.18 39.23
N ASP A 87 50.25 18.22 39.45
CA ASP A 87 50.62 19.48 40.14
C ASP A 87 50.25 20.75 39.36
N GLY A 88 49.93 21.81 40.12
CA GLY A 88 50.20 23.18 39.69
C GLY A 88 49.09 24.00 39.03
N ARG A 89 48.30 24.67 39.88
CA ARG A 89 47.92 26.11 39.88
C ARG A 89 48.00 26.89 38.54
N ASP A 90 46.95 27.65 38.23
CA ASP A 90 46.89 29.09 38.53
C ASP A 90 45.57 29.72 38.04
N ALA A 91 45.06 30.61 38.88
CA ALA A 91 43.87 31.42 38.65
C ALA A 91 44.25 32.71 37.92
N PHE A 92 43.44 33.16 36.96
CA PHE A 92 43.31 34.58 36.63
C PHE A 92 41.87 34.93 36.25
N ALA A 93 41.39 35.98 36.90
CA ALA A 93 40.09 36.61 36.76
C ALA A 93 40.12 37.77 35.75
N HIS A 94 38.95 38.12 35.22
CA HIS A 94 38.42 39.41 34.71
C HIS A 94 37.58 39.10 33.46
N GLY A 95 36.42 39.68 33.17
CA GLY A 95 35.59 40.76 33.69
C GLY A 95 34.37 40.78 32.75
N GLY A 96 33.13 40.84 33.22
CA GLY A 96 32.44 42.11 33.47
C GLY A 96 31.96 42.74 32.16
N ASN A 97 30.68 42.58 31.80
CA ASN A 97 29.79 43.73 31.60
C ASN A 97 28.33 43.26 31.44
N GLU A 98 27.50 43.71 32.39
CA GLU A 98 26.06 43.77 32.30
C GLU A 98 25.65 44.86 31.29
N GLN A 99 24.50 44.71 30.62
CA GLN A 99 23.46 45.74 30.57
C GLN A 99 22.29 45.32 29.66
N HIS A 100 21.16 45.06 30.32
CA HIS A 100 19.81 45.31 29.82
C HIS A 100 19.60 46.84 29.73
N PRO A 101 18.69 47.33 28.87
CA PRO A 101 17.52 47.98 29.48
C PRO A 101 16.19 47.72 28.77
N GLU A 102 15.14 48.04 29.53
CA GLU A 102 13.72 47.86 29.28
C GLU A 102 13.07 48.85 28.29
N ALA A 103 11.91 48.41 27.78
CA ALA A 103 10.63 49.11 27.60
C ALA A 103 10.54 50.43 26.80
N GLY A 104 9.68 50.40 25.78
CA GLY A 104 9.03 51.57 25.18
C GLY A 104 8.03 51.14 24.10
N GLY A 105 6.74 51.40 24.32
CA GLY A 105 5.65 50.95 23.44
C GLY A 105 5.30 51.89 22.28
N ILE A 106 4.24 51.44 21.59
CA ILE A 106 3.27 52.09 20.69
C ILE A 106 3.59 52.34 19.20
N SER A 107 2.55 52.02 18.41
CA SER A 107 2.14 52.53 17.09
C SER A 107 2.62 51.81 15.81
N ARG A 108 1.68 51.02 15.27
CA ARG A 108 0.91 51.28 14.04
C ARG A 108 1.67 51.81 12.81
N GLY A 109 1.76 50.93 11.82
CA GLY A 109 1.83 51.16 10.37
C GLY A 109 1.74 49.76 9.74
N ASP A 110 0.58 49.32 9.25
CA ASP A 110 0.10 49.54 7.88
C ASP A 110 1.21 49.96 6.89
N ASP A 111 1.24 49.22 5.78
CA ASP A 111 2.08 49.35 4.57
C ASP A 111 3.41 48.59 4.53
N MET A 112 3.33 47.33 4.09
CA MET A 112 4.13 46.87 2.96
C MET A 112 3.25 46.03 2.03
N ALA A 113 2.91 46.63 0.90
CA ALA A 113 2.27 45.99 -0.23
C ALA A 113 3.24 45.01 -0.92
N ASP A 114 2.68 43.88 -1.34
CA ASP A 114 3.01 43.07 -2.52
C ASP A 114 4.46 43.10 -3.01
N LEU A 115 5.27 42.15 -2.52
CA LEU A 115 6.32 41.51 -3.33
C LEU A 115 6.56 40.10 -2.78
N ASP A 116 5.63 39.16 -3.01
CA ASP A 116 6.04 37.76 -3.11
C ASP A 116 5.08 37.00 -4.04
N GLY A 117 5.48 36.90 -5.31
CA GLY A 117 4.90 35.97 -6.27
C GLY A 117 5.32 34.52 -5.99
N GLY A 118 5.36 34.14 -4.71
CA GLY A 118 5.47 32.75 -4.31
C GLY A 118 4.08 32.14 -4.40
N GLU A 119 3.89 31.18 -5.32
CA GLU A 119 2.72 30.30 -5.31
C GLU A 119 2.55 29.75 -3.90
N ARG A 120 1.58 30.30 -3.17
CA ARG A 120 1.16 29.79 -1.87
C ARG A 120 0.82 28.32 -2.09
N PRO A 121 1.45 27.38 -1.34
CA PRO A 121 1.15 25.96 -1.49
C PRO A 121 -0.37 25.79 -1.44
N PRO A 122 -0.98 25.08 -2.41
CA PRO A 122 -2.43 24.91 -2.44
C PRO A 122 -2.87 24.38 -1.08
N HIS A 123 -3.93 24.98 -0.51
CA HIS A 123 -4.47 24.46 0.74
C HIS A 123 -4.89 23.01 0.50
N HIS A 124 -4.71 22.11 1.47
CA HIS A 124 -5.01 20.68 1.28
C HIS A 124 -6.46 20.43 0.79
N ASP A 125 -7.39 21.33 1.15
CA ASP A 125 -8.77 21.31 0.65
C ASP A 125 -8.88 21.74 -0.83
N ASP A 126 -8.06 22.68 -1.29
CA ASP A 126 -7.96 23.10 -2.70
C ASP A 126 -7.38 21.97 -3.55
N LEU A 127 -6.35 21.27 -3.04
CA LEU A 127 -5.76 20.11 -3.72
C LEU A 127 -6.79 18.99 -3.86
N LYS A 128 -7.56 18.68 -2.80
CA LYS A 128 -8.66 17.71 -2.86
C LYS A 128 -9.71 18.11 -3.90
N ALA A 129 -10.09 19.39 -3.93
CA ALA A 129 -11.06 19.89 -4.92
C ALA A 129 -10.53 19.74 -6.35
N ALA A 130 -9.26 20.05 -6.59
CA ALA A 130 -8.61 19.88 -7.89
C ALA A 130 -8.54 18.40 -8.32
N ILE A 131 -8.13 17.51 -7.43
CA ILE A 131 -8.13 16.05 -7.66
C ILE A 131 -9.55 15.57 -8.03
N TRP A 132 -10.56 16.02 -7.29
CA TRP A 132 -11.95 15.63 -7.50
C TRP A 132 -12.49 16.10 -8.86
N ALA A 133 -12.16 17.33 -9.26
CA ALA A 133 -12.53 17.85 -10.59
C ALA A 133 -11.94 16.97 -11.70
N VAL A 134 -10.64 16.64 -11.62
CA VAL A 134 -9.97 15.78 -12.59
C VAL A 134 -10.56 14.38 -12.62
N TYR A 135 -10.88 13.81 -11.45
CA TYR A 135 -11.49 12.48 -11.36
C TYR A 135 -12.88 12.41 -12.00
N ARG A 136 -13.70 13.46 -11.87
CA ARG A 136 -15.03 13.51 -12.50
C ARG A 136 -14.96 13.76 -14.02
N GLY A 137 -13.80 14.19 -14.53
CA GLY A 137 -13.66 14.67 -15.90
C GLY A 137 -14.02 16.15 -16.07
N ASP A 138 -14.21 16.89 -14.97
CA ASP A 138 -14.44 18.34 -14.92
C ASP A 138 -13.11 19.13 -14.82
N GLY A 139 -11.98 18.43 -14.77
CA GLY A 139 -10.67 19.05 -14.59
C GLY A 139 -10.22 19.87 -15.80
N PRO A 140 -9.26 20.81 -15.63
CA PRO A 140 -8.72 21.56 -16.74
C PRO A 140 -8.03 20.61 -17.72
N GLN A 141 -8.73 20.28 -18.80
CA GLN A 141 -8.15 19.59 -19.94
C GLN A 141 -7.16 20.58 -20.55
N ALA A 142 -5.88 20.39 -20.28
CA ALA A 142 -4.83 21.16 -20.91
C ALA A 142 -5.05 21.09 -22.43
N ALA A 143 -5.47 22.22 -23.00
CA ALA A 143 -5.69 22.36 -24.43
C ALA A 143 -4.40 21.94 -25.14
N ALA A 144 -4.49 20.92 -25.98
CA ALA A 144 -3.37 20.44 -26.77
C ALA A 144 -2.81 21.59 -27.63
N PRO A 145 -1.50 21.89 -27.59
CA PRO A 145 -0.86 22.57 -28.70
C PRO A 145 -0.51 21.52 -29.74
N ALA A 146 -1.07 21.69 -30.94
CA ALA A 146 -0.69 20.94 -32.12
C ALA A 146 0.77 21.26 -32.51
N ALA A 147 1.69 20.32 -32.33
CA ALA A 147 2.90 20.16 -33.14
C ALA A 147 3.57 18.79 -32.85
N PRO A 148 4.00 18.02 -33.87
CA PRO A 148 4.74 16.79 -33.67
C PRO A 148 6.22 17.08 -33.45
N HIS A 149 6.75 16.75 -32.28
CA HIS A 149 8.20 16.65 -32.02
C HIS A 149 8.56 15.25 -31.50
N PRO A 150 9.65 14.63 -31.99
CA PRO A 150 10.00 13.25 -31.69
C PRO A 150 10.82 13.12 -30.38
N CYS A 151 10.48 12.08 -29.62
CA CYS A 151 11.28 11.35 -28.63
C CYS A 151 11.95 12.12 -27.45
N GLY A 152 11.36 11.93 -26.27
CA GLY A 152 11.98 12.01 -24.94
C GLY A 152 11.07 11.30 -23.93
N PRO A 153 11.57 10.64 -22.87
CA PRO A 153 10.75 9.80 -21.99
C PRO A 153 9.68 10.67 -21.34
N GLY A 154 8.42 10.35 -21.66
CA GLY A 154 7.26 11.15 -21.34
C GLY A 154 7.16 11.39 -19.84
N ARG A 155 7.36 12.64 -19.44
CA ARG A 155 6.82 13.14 -18.18
C ARG A 155 5.31 13.16 -18.38
N SER A 156 4.64 12.13 -17.89
CA SER A 156 3.18 12.05 -17.79
C SER A 156 2.68 13.10 -16.79
N GLY A 157 2.88 14.39 -17.06
CA GLY A 157 2.33 15.47 -16.25
C GLY A 157 0.83 15.46 -16.45
N GLN A 158 0.13 14.74 -15.58
CA GLN A 158 -1.31 14.62 -15.68
C GLN A 158 -1.97 15.75 -14.90
N ALA A 159 -2.85 16.47 -15.60
CA ALA A 159 -3.76 17.46 -15.07
C ALA A 159 -3.15 18.62 -14.26
N GLY A 160 -1.83 18.83 -14.32
CA GLY A 160 -1.17 19.94 -13.63
C GLY A 160 -1.27 19.89 -12.10
N LEU A 161 -1.60 18.73 -11.51
CA LEU A 161 -1.91 18.57 -10.08
C LEU A 161 -0.65 18.50 -9.17
N GLY A 162 0.53 18.43 -9.77
CA GLY A 162 1.78 18.14 -9.04
C GLY A 162 1.83 16.71 -8.50
N PRO A 163 2.97 16.28 -7.91
CA PRO A 163 3.18 14.87 -7.54
C PRO A 163 2.18 14.35 -6.50
N GLU A 164 1.87 15.15 -5.47
CA GLU A 164 0.91 14.77 -4.42
C GLU A 164 -0.53 14.66 -4.95
N GLY A 165 -0.92 15.57 -5.84
CA GLY A 165 -2.23 15.53 -6.46
C GLY A 165 -2.39 14.39 -7.48
N GLU A 166 -1.35 14.10 -8.27
CA GLU A 166 -1.29 12.92 -9.13
C GLU A 166 -1.41 11.63 -8.31
N HIS A 167 -0.69 11.54 -7.18
CA HIS A 167 -0.82 10.41 -6.26
C HIS A 167 -2.25 10.29 -5.70
N GLY A 168 -2.84 11.38 -5.22
CA GLY A 168 -4.21 11.40 -4.70
C GLY A 168 -5.26 10.97 -5.76
N LEU A 169 -5.07 11.37 -7.02
CA LEU A 169 -5.91 10.92 -8.13
C LEU A 169 -5.80 9.40 -8.36
N LEU A 170 -4.60 8.83 -8.28
CA LEU A 170 -4.39 7.39 -8.40
C LEU A 170 -5.07 6.61 -7.27
N LEU A 171 -5.01 7.12 -6.03
CA LEU A 171 -5.72 6.51 -4.90
C LEU A 171 -7.23 6.48 -5.13
N LEU A 172 -7.79 7.57 -5.65
CA LEU A 172 -9.23 7.65 -5.93
C LEU A 172 -9.66 6.67 -7.03
N ARG A 173 -8.85 6.52 -8.09
CA ARG A 173 -9.07 5.52 -9.15
C ARG A 173 -8.98 4.10 -8.61
N ALA A 174 -7.97 3.80 -7.80
CA ALA A 174 -7.81 2.49 -7.17
C ALA A 174 -8.99 2.15 -6.22
N ALA A 175 -9.48 3.14 -5.47
CA ALA A 175 -10.62 2.96 -4.57
C ALA A 175 -11.93 2.60 -5.30
N GLY A 176 -12.08 3.02 -6.56
CA GLY A 176 -13.21 2.67 -7.41
C GLY A 176 -13.19 1.24 -7.97
N LEU A 177 -12.08 0.50 -7.77
CA LEU A 177 -11.94 -0.85 -8.31
C LEU A 177 -12.58 -1.90 -7.40
N ALA A 178 -13.43 -2.74 -8.00
CA ALA A 178 -13.91 -3.94 -7.33
C ALA A 178 -12.76 -4.94 -7.08
N SER A 179 -11.93 -5.16 -8.12
CA SER A 179 -10.77 -6.05 -8.06
C SER A 179 -9.77 -5.69 -9.17
N ALA A 180 -8.49 -5.85 -8.89
CA ALA A 180 -7.39 -5.79 -9.85
C ALA A 180 -6.61 -7.10 -9.80
N GLU A 181 -6.37 -7.70 -10.97
CA GLU A 181 -5.51 -8.86 -11.10
C GLU A 181 -4.05 -8.39 -11.13
N LEU A 182 -3.22 -8.96 -10.26
CA LEU A 182 -1.79 -8.69 -10.20
C LEU A 182 -1.02 -9.91 -10.69
N LEU A 183 -0.08 -9.68 -11.60
CA LEU A 183 0.83 -10.68 -12.13
C LEU A 183 2.28 -10.21 -11.93
N ALA A 184 3.07 -11.01 -11.22
CA ALA A 184 4.45 -10.67 -10.86
C ALA A 184 5.28 -11.94 -10.73
N HIS A 185 6.61 -11.83 -10.76
CA HIS A 185 7.46 -12.90 -10.26
C HIS A 185 7.18 -13.15 -8.77
N ARG A 186 7.41 -14.36 -8.28
CA ARG A 186 7.15 -14.71 -6.88
C ARG A 186 7.86 -13.77 -5.90
N ASP A 187 9.15 -13.54 -6.09
CA ASP A 187 9.94 -12.64 -5.22
C ASP A 187 9.41 -11.21 -5.23
N THR A 188 8.95 -10.73 -6.40
CA THR A 188 8.33 -9.41 -6.52
C THR A 188 7.01 -9.34 -5.76
N TRP A 189 6.20 -10.38 -5.86
CA TRP A 189 4.96 -10.47 -5.09
C TRP A 189 5.24 -10.47 -3.59
N GLU A 190 6.21 -11.24 -3.12
CA GLU A 190 6.60 -11.30 -1.71
C GLU A 190 7.06 -9.92 -1.20
N TRP A 191 7.96 -9.25 -1.93
CA TRP A 191 8.40 -7.89 -1.59
C TRP A 191 7.25 -6.87 -1.57
N PHE A 192 6.37 -6.94 -2.57
CA PHE A 192 5.21 -6.05 -2.69
C PHE A 192 4.20 -6.27 -1.56
N ALA A 193 3.92 -7.54 -1.23
CA ALA A 193 3.03 -7.91 -0.15
C ALA A 193 3.59 -7.48 1.20
N ASP A 194 4.87 -7.71 1.48
CA ASP A 194 5.53 -7.30 2.71
C ASP A 194 5.47 -5.78 2.91
N LEU A 195 5.67 -5.01 1.84
CA LEU A 195 5.53 -3.57 1.85
C LEU A 195 4.10 -3.13 2.21
N ALA A 196 3.08 -3.84 1.73
CA ALA A 196 1.69 -3.46 1.93
C ALA A 196 1.07 -4.00 3.24
N VAL A 197 1.58 -5.12 3.77
CA VAL A 197 1.08 -5.79 4.99
C VAL A 197 1.07 -4.89 6.22
N GLY A 198 2.02 -3.96 6.32
CA GLY A 198 2.08 -2.99 7.41
C GLY A 198 0.91 -2.01 7.45
N HIS A 199 0.12 -1.90 6.39
CA HIS A 199 -0.93 -0.90 6.27
C HIS A 199 -2.31 -1.46 6.70
N GLN A 200 -3.03 -0.73 7.56
CA GLN A 200 -4.31 -1.19 8.17
C GLN A 200 -5.41 -1.58 7.16
N HIS A 201 -5.32 -1.04 5.95
CA HIS A 201 -6.28 -1.28 4.88
C HIS A 201 -5.90 -2.44 3.95
N PHE A 202 -4.67 -2.95 4.03
CA PHE A 202 -4.26 -4.09 3.22
C PHE A 202 -4.91 -5.38 3.73
N ARG A 203 -5.31 -6.23 2.80
CA ARG A 203 -5.78 -7.59 3.06
C ARG A 203 -5.06 -8.52 2.11
N HIS A 204 -4.52 -9.61 2.63
CA HIS A 204 -3.95 -10.64 1.79
C HIS A 204 -5.01 -11.16 0.82
N PRO A 205 -4.65 -11.34 -0.46
CA PRO A 205 -5.52 -12.01 -1.40
C PRO A 205 -5.93 -13.39 -0.91
N PHE A 206 -7.17 -13.76 -1.21
CA PHE A 206 -7.70 -15.08 -0.86
C PHE A 206 -7.10 -16.20 -1.72
N GLN A 207 -6.66 -15.86 -2.94
CA GLN A 207 -6.07 -16.77 -3.91
C GLN A 207 -4.77 -16.18 -4.43
N VAL A 208 -3.69 -16.93 -4.25
CA VAL A 208 -2.36 -16.66 -4.78
C VAL A 208 -1.97 -17.90 -5.56
N GLU A 209 -2.08 -17.81 -6.89
CA GLU A 209 -1.81 -18.92 -7.80
C GLU A 209 -0.38 -18.80 -8.31
N GLU A 210 0.42 -19.85 -8.08
CA GLU A 210 1.75 -19.95 -8.69
C GLU A 210 1.59 -20.52 -10.11
N THR A 211 2.08 -19.79 -11.10
CA THR A 211 2.10 -20.23 -12.50
C THR A 211 3.40 -20.99 -12.77
N LYS A 212 3.45 -21.70 -13.91
CA LYS A 212 4.56 -22.61 -14.25
C LYS A 212 5.93 -21.92 -14.40
N ASP A 213 5.95 -20.59 -14.52
CA ASP A 213 7.16 -19.80 -14.79
C ASP A 213 7.69 -19.07 -13.55
N GLY A 214 7.31 -19.52 -12.34
CA GLY A 214 7.69 -18.85 -11.08
C GLY A 214 7.00 -17.49 -10.89
N ARG A 215 5.90 -17.25 -11.60
CA ARG A 215 5.05 -16.07 -11.42
C ARG A 215 3.91 -16.37 -10.47
N VAL A 216 3.41 -15.32 -9.87
CA VAL A 216 2.23 -15.32 -9.03
C VAL A 216 1.14 -14.53 -9.73
N ARG A 217 -0.04 -15.13 -9.85
CA ARG A 217 -1.29 -14.49 -10.25
C ARG A 217 -2.17 -14.36 -9.01
N THR A 218 -2.62 -13.14 -8.72
CA THR A 218 -3.47 -12.90 -7.56
C THR A 218 -4.46 -11.75 -7.79
N SER A 219 -5.46 -11.61 -6.93
CA SER A 219 -6.45 -10.54 -7.00
C SER A 219 -6.37 -9.62 -5.77
N LEU A 220 -6.27 -8.31 -6.03
CA LEU A 220 -6.27 -7.27 -5.02
C LEU A 220 -7.56 -6.46 -5.09
N SER A 221 -8.24 -6.31 -3.95
CA SER A 221 -9.34 -5.35 -3.85
C SER A 221 -8.83 -3.92 -4.01
N GLY A 222 -9.67 -3.00 -4.48
CA GLY A 222 -9.31 -1.58 -4.60
C GLY A 222 -8.75 -1.00 -3.30
N ARG A 223 -9.32 -1.39 -2.15
CA ARG A 223 -8.81 -1.01 -0.81
C ARG A 223 -7.38 -1.50 -0.53
N SER A 224 -7.04 -2.71 -0.97
CA SER A 224 -5.68 -3.26 -0.81
C SER A 224 -4.70 -2.62 -1.78
N LEU A 225 -5.16 -2.29 -2.99
CA LEU A 225 -4.37 -1.56 -3.97
C LEU A 225 -4.06 -0.13 -3.52
N VAL A 226 -5.02 0.57 -2.90
CA VAL A 226 -4.80 1.86 -2.23
C VAL A 226 -3.71 1.75 -1.16
N ALA A 227 -3.79 0.73 -0.30
CA ALA A 227 -2.79 0.49 0.73
C ALA A 227 -1.38 0.27 0.15
N ALA A 228 -1.27 -0.52 -0.92
CA ALA A 228 -0.01 -0.76 -1.59
C ALA A 228 0.56 0.50 -2.26
N LEU A 229 -0.29 1.32 -2.90
CA LEU A 229 0.12 2.59 -3.51
C LEU A 229 0.66 3.58 -2.46
N ILE A 230 0.04 3.67 -1.30
CA ILE A 230 0.53 4.50 -0.18
C ILE A 230 1.89 3.98 0.28
N GLY A 231 2.03 2.66 0.50
CA GLY A 231 3.30 2.07 0.92
C GLY A 231 4.44 2.31 -0.09
N LEU A 232 4.13 2.22 -1.39
CA LEU A 232 5.10 2.49 -2.46
C LEU A 232 5.50 3.96 -2.47
N TRP A 233 4.52 4.87 -2.38
CA TRP A 233 4.77 6.31 -2.34
C TRP A 233 5.66 6.69 -1.15
N GLU A 234 5.30 6.24 0.05
CA GLU A 234 6.11 6.48 1.24
C GLU A 234 7.52 5.90 1.12
N ARG A 235 7.68 4.74 0.47
CA ARG A 235 9.00 4.15 0.24
C ARG A 235 9.81 4.99 -0.73
N ILE A 236 9.20 5.52 -1.79
CA ILE A 236 9.86 6.43 -2.75
C ILE A 236 10.33 7.71 -2.04
N GLU A 237 9.52 8.28 -1.15
CA GLU A 237 9.88 9.50 -0.41
C GLU A 237 11.00 9.28 0.61
N LYS A 238 11.00 8.12 1.29
CA LYS A 238 11.92 7.84 2.40
C LYS A 238 13.23 7.18 1.96
N ALA A 239 13.23 6.39 0.89
CA ALA A 239 14.39 5.61 0.48
C ALA A 239 15.40 6.46 -0.31
N PRO A 240 16.72 6.31 -0.08
CA PRO A 240 17.73 6.96 -0.90
C PRO A 240 17.71 6.45 -2.35
N VAL A 241 17.92 7.36 -3.31
CA VAL A 241 17.80 7.10 -4.77
C VAL A 241 18.67 5.93 -5.27
N ASN A 242 19.79 5.65 -4.61
CA ASN A 242 20.72 4.58 -4.99
C ASN A 242 20.44 3.24 -4.31
N THR A 243 19.25 3.07 -3.72
CA THR A 243 18.86 1.82 -3.05
C THR A 243 17.92 0.98 -3.90
N VAL A 244 17.98 -0.34 -3.67
CA VAL A 244 17.05 -1.31 -4.27
C VAL A 244 15.60 -0.93 -3.93
N ASP A 245 15.35 -0.51 -2.69
CA ASP A 245 14.04 -0.07 -2.23
C ASP A 245 13.47 1.09 -3.04
N TRP A 246 14.28 2.14 -3.28
CA TRP A 246 13.83 3.28 -4.08
C TRP A 246 13.56 2.86 -5.53
N ALA A 247 14.47 2.06 -6.12
CA ALA A 247 14.35 1.62 -7.50
C ALA A 247 13.11 0.74 -7.73
N MET A 248 12.90 -0.27 -6.87
CA MET A 248 11.76 -1.17 -6.95
C MET A 248 10.45 -0.43 -6.67
N ALA A 249 10.40 0.39 -5.62
CA ALA A 249 9.19 1.16 -5.29
C ALA A 249 8.80 2.09 -6.44
N THR A 250 9.77 2.81 -7.02
CA THR A 250 9.55 3.69 -8.17
C THR A 250 9.05 2.91 -9.38
N ALA A 251 9.72 1.82 -9.75
CA ALA A 251 9.33 1.02 -10.91
C ALA A 251 7.91 0.45 -10.78
N TYR A 252 7.58 -0.15 -9.63
CA TYR A 252 6.27 -0.74 -9.41
C TYR A 252 5.16 0.30 -9.27
N TYR A 253 5.45 1.42 -8.61
CA TYR A 253 4.51 2.55 -8.57
C TYR A 253 4.16 3.03 -9.97
N GLN A 254 5.16 3.24 -10.84
CA GLN A 254 4.92 3.69 -12.20
C GLN A 254 4.14 2.68 -13.04
N ARG A 255 4.39 1.37 -12.88
CA ARG A 255 3.63 0.31 -13.55
C ARG A 255 2.16 0.28 -13.11
N VAL A 256 1.89 0.36 -11.80
CA VAL A 256 0.52 0.44 -11.27
C VAL A 256 -0.16 1.72 -11.74
N ALA A 257 0.52 2.87 -11.63
CA ALA A 257 0.01 4.17 -12.06
C ALA A 257 -0.36 4.17 -13.54
N GLY A 258 0.52 3.66 -14.40
CA GLY A 258 0.27 3.56 -15.85
C GLY A 258 -0.98 2.75 -16.20
N ARG A 259 -1.28 1.69 -15.43
CA ARG A 259 -2.51 0.91 -15.62
C ARG A 259 -3.75 1.65 -15.12
N LEU A 260 -3.67 2.30 -13.96
CA LEU A 260 -4.78 3.06 -13.38
C LEU A 260 -5.13 4.33 -14.17
N VAL A 261 -4.13 4.93 -14.82
CA VAL A 261 -4.30 6.08 -15.70
C VAL A 261 -5.20 5.77 -16.90
N ASN A 262 -5.02 4.58 -17.48
CA ASN A 262 -5.66 4.17 -18.72
C ASN A 262 -7.00 3.46 -18.51
N LEU A 263 -7.55 3.50 -17.30
CA LEU A 263 -8.85 2.91 -17.00
C LEU A 263 -9.96 3.68 -17.71
N THR A 264 -10.52 3.05 -18.73
CA THR A 264 -11.81 3.44 -19.27
C THR A 264 -12.90 2.86 -18.37
N SER A 265 -14.01 3.57 -18.19
CA SER A 265 -15.09 3.24 -17.24
C SER A 265 -15.86 1.94 -17.56
N GLN A 266 -15.31 1.05 -18.36
CA GLN A 266 -15.88 -0.23 -18.69
C GLN A 266 -15.37 -1.26 -17.68
N GLY A 267 -16.29 -1.84 -16.91
CA GLY A 267 -16.04 -2.69 -15.73
C GLY A 267 -15.35 -4.03 -15.98
N GLY A 268 -14.31 -4.06 -16.81
CA GLY A 268 -13.41 -5.20 -16.97
C GLY A 268 -12.46 -5.36 -15.78
N VAL A 269 -11.98 -6.59 -15.57
CA VAL A 269 -10.92 -6.88 -14.60
C VAL A 269 -9.62 -6.26 -15.09
N ILE A 270 -9.01 -5.42 -14.25
CA ILE A 270 -7.77 -4.73 -14.61
C ILE A 270 -6.61 -5.64 -14.26
N ARG A 271 -5.87 -6.09 -15.26
CA ARG A 271 -4.59 -6.75 -15.07
C ARG A 271 -3.47 -5.72 -14.85
N ILE A 272 -2.62 -5.94 -13.86
CA ILE A 272 -1.43 -5.15 -13.57
C ILE A 272 -0.25 -6.13 -13.58
N ILE A 273 0.74 -5.86 -14.43
CA ILE A 273 1.95 -6.66 -14.56
C ILE A 273 3.09 -5.88 -13.92
N LEU A 274 3.73 -6.45 -12.89
CA LEU A 274 4.81 -5.76 -12.16
C LEU A 274 6.21 -6.02 -12.72
N ASP A 275 6.43 -7.13 -13.40
CA ASP A 275 7.75 -7.50 -13.95
C ASP A 275 7.67 -7.86 -15.43
N ASP A 276 8.70 -7.45 -16.17
CA ASP A 276 8.84 -7.74 -17.59
C ASP A 276 9.25 -9.21 -17.80
N GLY A 277 8.82 -9.86 -18.90
CA GLY A 277 9.38 -11.15 -19.31
C GLY A 277 8.42 -12.32 -19.57
N ALA A 278 7.17 -12.08 -19.98
CA ALA A 278 6.38 -13.04 -20.76
C ALA A 278 5.19 -12.29 -21.36
N ASP A 279 5.04 -12.34 -22.67
CA ASP A 279 3.81 -11.92 -23.33
C ASP A 279 2.64 -12.75 -22.79
N ASP A 280 1.48 -12.12 -22.58
CA ASP A 280 0.18 -12.79 -22.42
C ASP A 280 -0.26 -13.48 -23.75
N ALA A 281 0.68 -14.02 -24.53
CA ALA A 281 0.44 -14.66 -25.82
C ALA A 281 0.42 -16.19 -25.66
N ALA A 282 -0.58 -16.72 -24.95
CA ALA A 282 -1.07 -18.10 -25.10
C ALA A 282 -2.35 -18.32 -24.27
N GLU A 283 -3.43 -17.64 -24.63
CA GLU A 283 -4.79 -18.20 -24.42
C GLU A 283 -5.51 -18.12 -25.78
N ASP A 284 -5.24 -19.11 -26.62
CA ASP A 284 -6.10 -19.57 -27.73
C ASP A 284 -6.79 -20.87 -27.29
#